data_AF-A0A2M8AEA2-F1
#
_entry.id   AF-A0A2M8AEA2-F1
#
_cell.length_a   1.000
_cell.length_b   1.000
_cell.length_c   1.000
_cell.angle_alpha   90.00
_cell.angle_beta   90.00
_cell.angle_gamma   90.00
#
_symmetry.space_group_name_H-M   'P 1'
#
loop_
_entity.id
_entity.type
_entity.pdbx_description
1 polymer ?
#
loop_
_entity_poly.entity_id
_entity_poly.type
_entity_poly.pdbx_seq_one_letter_code
_entity_poly.pdbx_strand_id
1 'polypeptide(L)'
;DAIECMLQDFKNIAVNDIALFLVNTYDHPANLSDATQTTYLKCEAIPSPMGAFLTAFSSQKEALKTKETKGGEIFDWQELNQTFSKK
;
A
#
# COMPACT_ATOMS: atom_id res chain seq x y z
N ASP A 1 -7.96 -0.65 9.03
CA ASP A 1 -7.93 0.43 8.02
C ASP A 1 -6.99 0.13 6.89
N ALA A 2 -7.44 0.39 5.66
CA ALA A 2 -6.65 0.22 4.46
C ALA A 2 -5.80 1.47 4.20
N ILE A 3 -4.63 1.27 3.58
CA ILE A 3 -3.70 2.33 3.18
C ILE A 3 -4.38 3.43 2.34
N GLU A 4 -5.44 3.10 1.63
CA GLU A 4 -6.18 4.05 0.78
C GLU A 4 -6.80 5.21 1.56
N CYS A 5 -7.31 4.99 2.78
CA CYS A 5 -7.79 6.09 3.61
C CYS A 5 -6.65 7.00 4.04
N MET A 6 -5.50 6.42 4.40
CA MET A 6 -4.30 7.18 4.75
C MET A 6 -3.81 8.03 3.58
N LEU A 7 -3.78 7.48 2.35
CA LEU A 7 -3.35 8.20 1.15
C LEU A 7 -4.31 9.32 0.76
N GLN A 8 -5.62 9.15 1.01
CA GLN A 8 -6.59 10.21 0.76
C GLN A 8 -6.36 11.40 1.71
N ASP A 9 -5.98 11.14 2.97
CA ASP A 9 -5.68 12.17 3.95
C ASP A 9 -4.34 12.88 3.70
N PHE A 10 -3.37 12.25 3.02
CA PHE A 10 -2.10 12.91 2.63
C PHE A 10 -2.29 14.11 1.71
N LYS A 11 -3.43 14.23 1.02
CA LYS A 11 -3.76 15.43 0.26
C LYS A 11 -4.00 16.66 1.14
N ASN A 12 -4.37 16.42 2.40
CA ASN A 12 -4.73 17.46 3.37
C ASN A 12 -3.68 17.61 4.49
N ILE A 13 -2.73 16.67 4.60
CA ILE A 13 -1.69 16.66 5.63
C ILE A 13 -0.33 16.83 4.98
N ALA A 14 0.50 17.74 5.51
CA ALA A 14 1.89 17.84 5.10
C ALA A 14 2.60 16.54 5.49
N VAL A 15 2.89 15.69 4.50
CA VAL A 15 3.54 14.38 4.67
C VAL A 15 4.87 14.50 5.46
N ASN A 16 5.54 15.65 5.39
CA ASN A 16 6.75 15.96 6.15
C ASN A 16 6.54 16.09 7.67
N ASP A 17 5.32 16.33 8.15
CA ASP A 17 4.99 16.41 9.58
C ASP A 17 4.61 15.04 10.18
N ILE A 18 4.54 13.99 9.35
CA ILE A 18 4.18 12.65 9.81
C ILE A 18 5.45 11.87 10.15
N ALA A 19 5.62 11.55 11.43
CA ALA A 19 6.80 10.83 11.93
C ALA A 19 6.80 9.33 11.59
N LEU A 20 5.61 8.71 11.45
CA LEU A 20 5.45 7.27 11.26
C LEU A 20 4.26 6.99 10.35
N PHE A 21 4.47 6.15 9.33
CA PHE A 21 3.41 5.62 8.49
C PHE A 21 3.23 4.14 8.80
N LEU A 22 2.05 3.75 9.27
CA LEU A 22 1.80 2.38 9.69
C LEU A 22 0.64 1.78 8.90
N VAL A 23 0.87 0.61 8.31
CA VAL A 23 -0.12 -0.12 7.51
C VAL A 23 -0.17 -1.58 7.90
N ASN A 24 -1.37 -2.17 7.84
CA ASN A 24 -1.51 -3.61 7.95
C ASN A 24 -1.08 -4.27 6.64
N THR A 25 -0.22 -5.29 6.74
CA THR A 25 0.16 -6.09 5.58
C THR A 25 -0.78 -7.27 5.43
N TYR A 26 -0.93 -7.73 4.19
CA TYR A 26 -1.78 -8.85 3.84
C TYR A 26 -1.25 -10.19 4.37
N ASP A 27 0.07 -10.33 4.40
CA ASP A 27 0.77 -11.51 4.92
C ASP A 27 0.74 -11.62 6.46
N HIS A 28 0.71 -10.48 7.16
CA HIS A 28 0.68 -10.42 8.61
C HIS A 28 -0.48 -9.55 9.09
N PRO A 29 -1.73 -10.02 8.93
CA PRO A 29 -2.89 -9.31 9.44
C PRO A 29 -2.78 -9.13 10.95
N ALA A 30 -3.12 -7.94 11.45
CA ALA A 30 -2.99 -7.46 12.83
C ALA A 30 -1.59 -6.99 13.28
N ASN A 31 -0.57 -7.06 12.41
CA ASN A 31 0.71 -6.40 12.64
C ASN A 31 0.82 -5.12 11.80
N LEU A 32 1.08 -4.00 12.47
CA LEU A 32 1.40 -2.74 11.81
C LEU A 32 2.85 -2.77 11.34
N SER A 33 3.04 -2.58 10.04
CA SER A 33 4.35 -2.44 9.41
C SER A 33 4.57 -1.01 8.95
N ASP A 34 5.84 -0.60 8.87
CA ASP A 34 6.21 0.71 8.33
C ASP A 34 5.88 0.78 6.84
N ALA A 35 4.94 1.66 6.50
CA ALA A 35 4.44 1.82 5.14
C ALA A 35 5.58 2.17 4.16
N THR A 36 6.58 2.94 4.61
CA THR A 36 7.70 3.37 3.76
C THR A 36 8.62 2.22 3.37
N GLN A 37 8.59 1.12 4.13
CA GLN A 37 9.42 -0.07 3.90
C GLN A 37 8.63 -1.25 3.34
N THR A 38 7.30 -1.12 3.22
CA THR A 38 6.44 -2.15 2.65
C THR A 38 6.37 -2.06 1.12
N THR A 39 6.05 -3.19 0.50
CA THR A 39 5.79 -3.26 -0.95
C THR A 39 4.29 -3.32 -1.20
N TYR A 40 3.82 -2.60 -2.20
CA TYR A 40 2.40 -2.57 -2.55
C TYR A 40 2.13 -3.34 -3.83
N LEU A 41 1.00 -4.01 -3.88
CA LEU A 41 0.49 -4.66 -5.08
C LEU A 41 -0.91 -4.14 -5.36
N LYS A 42 -1.09 -3.56 -6.54
CA LYS A 42 -2.41 -3.21 -7.07
C LYS A 42 -2.89 -4.35 -7.96
N CYS A 43 -3.93 -5.06 -7.52
CA CYS A 43 -4.43 -6.24 -8.23
C CYS A 43 -5.95 -6.34 -8.08
N GLU A 44 -6.69 -6.26 -9.18
CA GLU A 44 -8.16 -6.32 -9.17
C GLU A 44 -8.69 -7.66 -8.61
N ALA A 45 -7.90 -8.73 -8.70
CA ALA A 45 -8.21 -10.03 -8.11
C ALA A 45 -8.06 -10.06 -6.57
N ILE A 46 -7.55 -8.99 -5.95
CA ILE A 46 -7.48 -8.81 -4.50
C ILE A 46 -8.30 -7.56 -4.14
N PRO A 47 -9.59 -7.75 -3.78
CA PRO A 47 -10.42 -6.62 -3.41
C PRO A 47 -9.89 -5.98 -2.13
N SER A 48 -9.62 -4.69 -2.19
CA SER A 48 -9.37 -3.88 -0.99
C SER A 48 -10.69 -3.28 -0.49
N PRO A 49 -10.93 -3.19 0.83
CA PRO A 49 -12.15 -2.60 1.39
C PRO A 49 -12.43 -1.16 0.94
N MET A 50 -11.43 -0.42 0.43
CA MET A 50 -11.58 0.95 -0.07
C MET A 50 -11.59 1.05 -1.61
N GLY A 51 -11.57 -0.08 -2.33
CA GLY A 51 -11.92 -0.15 -3.75
C GLY A 51 -10.84 0.24 -4.78
N ALA A 52 -9.64 0.66 -4.37
CA ALA A 52 -8.50 0.91 -5.25
C ALA A 52 -7.66 -0.36 -5.52
N PHE A 53 -8.08 -1.51 -4.98
CA PHE A 53 -7.44 -2.82 -5.17
C PHE A 53 -5.97 -2.85 -4.72
N LEU A 54 -5.63 -2.02 -3.74
CA LEU A 54 -4.27 -1.82 -3.26
C LEU A 54 -4.03 -2.64 -2.00
N THR A 55 -3.02 -3.50 -2.04
CA THR A 55 -2.67 -4.41 -0.95
C THR A 55 -1.22 -4.21 -0.54
N ALA A 56 -0.96 -4.03 0.74
CA ALA A 56 0.39 -3.89 1.30
C ALA A 56 0.96 -5.27 1.67
N PHE A 57 2.25 -5.47 1.42
CA PHE A 57 3.01 -6.66 1.76
C PHE A 57 4.26 -6.28 2.55
N SER A 58 4.59 -7.07 3.58
CA SER A 58 5.78 -6.85 4.40
C SER A 58 7.09 -7.08 3.62
N SER A 59 7.03 -7.86 2.54
CA SER A 59 8.19 -8.17 1.71
C SER A 59 7.85 -8.16 0.23
N GLN A 60 8.78 -7.65 -0.58
CA GLN A 60 8.72 -7.69 -2.04
C GLN A 60 8.54 -9.12 -2.57
N LYS A 61 9.11 -10.12 -1.90
CA LYS A 61 9.00 -11.53 -2.30
C LYS A 61 7.55 -12.02 -2.26
N GLU A 62 6.78 -11.62 -1.26
CA GLU A 62 5.38 -12.00 -1.10
C GLU A 62 4.50 -11.29 -2.12
N ALA A 63 4.76 -10.00 -2.37
CA ALA A 63 4.11 -9.22 -3.41
C ALA A 63 4.37 -9.82 -4.81
N LEU A 64 5.61 -10.21 -5.12
CA LEU A 64 5.98 -10.85 -6.39
C LEU A 64 5.29 -12.19 -6.58
N LYS A 65 5.30 -13.06 -5.57
CA LYS A 65 4.61 -14.35 -5.62
C LYS A 65 3.11 -14.19 -5.88
N THR A 66 2.52 -13.15 -5.28
CA THR A 66 1.10 -12.84 -5.47
C THR A 66 0.85 -12.25 -6.86
N LYS A 67 1.75 -11.40 -7.38
CA LYS A 67 1.71 -10.91 -8.76
C LYS A 67 1.84 -12.03 -9.78
N GLU A 68 2.70 -13.02 -9.58
CA GLU A 68 2.84 -14.16 -10.50
C GLU A 68 1.57 -15.02 -10.56
N THR A 69 0.84 -15.12 -9.45
CA THR A 69 -0.36 -15.96 -9.35
C THR A 69 -1.65 -15.24 -9.73
N LYS A 70 -1.78 -13.95 -9.39
CA LYS A 70 -3.00 -13.15 -9.58
C LYS A 70 -2.85 -12.00 -10.57
N GLY A 71 -1.64 -11.69 -11.02
CA GLY A 71 -1.34 -10.53 -11.84
C GLY A 71 -1.30 -9.23 -11.03
N GLY A 72 -1.31 -8.10 -11.74
CA GLY A 72 -1.29 -6.76 -11.16
C GLY A 72 0.07 -6.07 -11.24
N GLU A 73 0.15 -4.93 -10.56
CA GLU A 73 1.29 -4.02 -10.63
C GLU A 73 1.85 -3.77 -9.23
N ILE A 74 3.17 -3.91 -9.12
CA ILE A 74 3.88 -3.67 -7.85
C ILE A 74 4.29 -2.22 -7.82
N PHE A 75 4.12 -1.60 -6.67
CA PHE A 75 4.53 -0.23 -6.38
C PHE A 75 5.38 -0.21 -5.11
N ASP A 76 6.43 0.59 -5.13
CA ASP A 76 7.10 1.01 -3.90
C ASP A 76 6.41 2.26 -3.29
N TRP A 77 6.84 2.66 -2.10
CA TRP A 77 6.29 3.83 -1.41
C TRP A 77 6.39 5.12 -2.24
N GLN A 78 7.48 5.32 -2.99
CA GLN A 78 7.69 6.53 -3.79
C GLN A 78 6.75 6.57 -4.98
N GLU A 79 6.63 5.46 -5.72
CA GLU A 79 5.72 5.30 -6.86
C GLU A 79 4.26 5.43 -6.41
N LEU A 80 3.93 4.86 -5.26
CA LEU A 80 2.61 5.00 -4.65
C LEU A 80 2.32 6.47 -4.36
N ASN A 81 3.24 7.16 -3.70
CA ASN A 81 3.05 8.57 -3.36
C ASN A 81 2.91 9.43 -4.62
N GLN A 82 3.69 9.17 -5.68
CA GLN A 82 3.54 9.87 -6.97
C GLN A 82 2.20 9.59 -7.64
N THR A 83 1.73 8.35 -7.59
CA THR A 83 0.46 7.92 -8.21
C THR A 83 -0.74 8.57 -7.53
N PHE A 84 -0.70 8.70 -6.20
CA PHE A 84 -1.80 9.27 -5.42
C PHE A 84 -1.69 10.80 -5.22
N SER A 85 -0.50 11.38 -5.31
CA SER A 85 -0.27 12.84 -5.26
C SER A 85 -0.69 13.57 -6.55
N LYS A 86 -0.75 12.88 -7.70
CA LYS A 86 -1.08 13.49 -9.00
C LYS A 86 -2.58 13.74 -9.26
N LYS A 87 -3.45 13.74 -8.26
CA LYS A 87 -4.90 13.93 -8.44
C LYS A 87 -5.48 15.05 -7.59
#